data_AF-A0A4Q0NYA7-F1
#
_entry.id   AF-A0A4Q0NYA7-F1
#
_cell.length_a   1.000
_cell.length_b   1.000
_cell.length_c   1.000
_cell.angle_alpha   90.00
_cell.angle_beta   90.00
_cell.angle_gamma   90.00
#
_symmetry.space_group_name_H-M   'P 1'
#
loop_
_entity.id
_entity.type
_entity.pdbx_description
1 polymer ?
#
loop_
_entity_poly.entity_id
_entity_poly.type
_entity_poly.pdbx_seq_one_letter_code
_entity_poly.pdbx_strand_id
1 'polypeptide(L)'
;MVNLFQYKTKTYSPMKFFIIFTLFLLSNTLMGQNFHTEFEYDNGINKGITIQNSYPKGGQRFTTTNGKEFVYVTFWTCITNKSSSNLALEVDFSANSFVIPSEPNINFNLFIPNSEMNLEKEKLPNYGLDIISFLDENINKPSKLKTVIEPNSSYLLYSVVISDEGVNGTIRAGFELQQDELIYKLNNYEINCGKIVIKN
;
A
#
# COMPACT_ATOMS: atom_id res chain seq x y z
N MET A 1 -12.00 25.66 -78.57
CA MET A 1 -12.89 25.41 -77.41
C MET A 1 -12.48 24.08 -76.77
N VAL A 2 -11.49 24.10 -75.88
CA VAL A 2 -11.18 23.05 -74.87
C VAL A 2 -10.56 23.80 -73.69
N ASN A 3 -11.10 23.58 -72.51
CA ASN A 3 -10.72 24.15 -71.22
C ASN A 3 -9.90 23.10 -70.44
N LEU A 4 -9.33 23.50 -69.27
CA LEU A 4 -8.68 22.71 -68.19
C LEU A 4 -7.15 22.97 -68.06
N PHE A 5 -6.53 23.20 -66.90
CA PHE A 5 -6.94 23.19 -65.49
C PHE A 5 -5.98 24.14 -64.71
N GLN A 6 -6.51 25.00 -63.85
CA GLN A 6 -5.73 25.67 -62.80
C GLN A 6 -5.77 24.82 -61.54
N TYR A 7 -4.61 24.28 -61.12
CA TYR A 7 -4.46 23.64 -59.81
C TYR A 7 -4.31 24.72 -58.73
N LYS A 8 -5.24 24.75 -57.77
CA LYS A 8 -5.15 25.60 -56.57
C LYS A 8 -4.61 24.76 -55.42
N THR A 9 -3.34 24.92 -55.07
CA THR A 9 -2.74 24.31 -53.89
C THR A 9 -3.23 25.01 -52.62
N LYS A 10 -3.84 24.26 -51.71
CA LYS A 10 -4.31 24.75 -50.41
C LYS A 10 -3.13 24.75 -49.44
N THR A 11 -2.58 25.92 -49.14
CA THR A 11 -1.52 26.07 -48.12
C THR A 11 -2.11 25.88 -46.73
N TYR A 12 -1.80 24.76 -46.08
CA TYR A 12 -2.12 24.53 -44.68
C TYR A 12 -1.12 25.29 -43.79
N SER A 13 -1.64 26.13 -42.88
CA SER A 13 -0.84 26.90 -41.91
C SER A 13 -0.27 25.97 -40.82
N PRO A 14 1.05 26.01 -40.54
CA PRO A 14 1.72 25.11 -39.59
C PRO A 14 1.47 25.46 -38.11
N MET A 15 0.75 26.53 -37.79
CA MET A 15 0.57 27.00 -36.40
C MET A 15 -0.37 26.15 -35.54
N LYS A 16 -1.22 25.30 -36.15
CA LYS A 16 -2.16 24.46 -35.37
C LYS A 16 -1.53 23.16 -34.84
N PHE A 17 -0.40 22.73 -35.37
CA PHE A 17 0.27 21.50 -34.91
C PHE A 17 1.14 21.71 -33.66
N PHE A 18 1.74 22.90 -33.51
CA PHE A 18 2.60 23.18 -32.36
C PHE A 18 1.82 23.33 -31.03
N ILE A 19 0.56 23.77 -31.08
CA ILE A 19 -0.27 23.95 -29.87
C ILE A 19 -0.74 22.60 -29.29
N ILE A 20 -0.91 21.57 -30.13
CA ILE A 20 -1.33 20.24 -29.67
C ILE A 20 -0.14 19.49 -29.05
N PHE A 21 1.07 19.73 -29.55
CA PHE A 21 2.28 19.07 -29.01
C PHE A 21 2.69 19.61 -27.63
N THR A 22 2.46 20.90 -27.35
CA THR A 22 2.71 21.47 -26.02
C THR A 22 1.67 21.04 -24.97
N LEU A 23 0.41 20.79 -25.35
CA LEU A 23 -0.58 20.22 -24.42
C LEU A 23 -0.30 18.75 -24.08
N PHE A 24 0.23 17.97 -25.02
CA PHE A 24 0.58 16.55 -24.80
C PHE A 24 1.84 16.37 -23.95
N LEU A 25 2.74 17.36 -23.92
CA LEU A 25 3.91 17.37 -23.06
C LEU A 25 3.60 17.76 -21.60
N LEU A 26 2.44 18.39 -21.34
CA LEU A 26 1.97 18.73 -19.98
C LEU A 26 1.25 17.58 -19.28
N SER A 27 0.80 16.54 -19.98
CA SER A 27 0.14 15.37 -19.38
C SER A 27 1.10 14.31 -18.85
N ASN A 28 2.40 14.44 -19.11
CA ASN A 28 3.41 13.65 -18.41
C ASN A 28 3.85 14.36 -17.12
N THR A 29 2.88 14.70 -16.27
CA THR A 29 3.22 14.62 -14.84
C THR A 29 3.58 13.15 -14.62
N LEU A 30 4.88 12.87 -14.50
CA LEU A 30 5.33 11.72 -13.72
C LEU A 30 4.59 11.82 -12.39
N MET A 31 3.44 11.14 -12.24
CA MET A 31 3.02 10.67 -10.93
C MET A 31 4.13 9.70 -10.55
N GLY A 32 5.06 10.17 -9.73
CA GLY A 32 6.02 9.29 -9.08
C GLY A 32 5.24 8.16 -8.42
N GLN A 33 5.82 6.96 -8.45
CA GLN A 33 5.24 5.80 -7.79
C GLN A 33 5.03 6.15 -6.30
N ASN A 34 3.78 6.20 -5.87
CA ASN A 34 3.42 6.59 -4.50
C ASN A 34 3.57 5.46 -3.48
N PHE A 35 3.80 4.24 -3.97
CA PHE A 35 3.97 3.03 -3.18
C PHE A 35 5.40 2.49 -3.30
N HIS A 36 5.82 1.69 -2.33
CA HIS A 36 7.16 1.12 -2.22
C HIS A 36 7.30 -0.18 -3.04
N THR A 37 6.32 -1.06 -2.96
CA THR A 37 6.32 -2.35 -3.69
C THR A 37 4.95 -2.62 -4.29
N GLU A 38 4.95 -3.34 -5.40
CA GLU A 38 3.76 -3.89 -6.03
C GLU A 38 4.04 -5.32 -6.45
N PHE A 39 3.07 -6.19 -6.17
CA PHE A 39 3.07 -7.58 -6.57
C PHE A 39 1.81 -7.86 -7.37
N GLU A 40 1.99 -8.36 -8.60
CA GLU A 40 0.89 -8.85 -9.43
C GLU A 40 0.96 -10.38 -9.48
N TYR A 41 -0.17 -11.02 -9.15
CA TYR A 41 -0.27 -12.47 -9.12
C TYR A 41 -1.09 -12.94 -10.31
N ASP A 42 -0.42 -13.56 -11.28
CA ASP A 42 -1.06 -14.13 -12.49
C ASP A 42 -1.08 -15.66 -12.50
N ASN A 43 -0.65 -16.29 -11.41
CA ASN A 43 -0.49 -17.73 -11.30
C ASN A 43 -1.70 -18.41 -10.67
N GLY A 44 -2.14 -19.52 -11.28
CA GLY A 44 -3.02 -20.52 -10.68
C GLY A 44 -4.16 -19.97 -9.80
N ILE A 45 -4.00 -20.13 -8.48
CA ILE A 45 -4.99 -19.83 -7.45
C ILE A 45 -5.11 -18.32 -7.16
N ASN A 46 -4.06 -17.54 -7.36
CA ASN A 46 -4.02 -16.12 -6.99
C ASN A 46 -4.23 -15.17 -8.16
N LYS A 47 -4.63 -15.71 -9.31
CA LYS A 47 -4.75 -14.96 -10.55
C LYS A 47 -5.67 -13.74 -10.38
N GLY A 48 -5.14 -12.57 -10.74
CA GLY A 48 -5.88 -11.31 -10.71
C GLY A 48 -5.82 -10.59 -9.37
N ILE A 49 -4.99 -11.03 -8.43
CA ILE A 49 -4.73 -10.28 -7.19
C ILE A 49 -3.55 -9.32 -7.44
N THR A 50 -3.65 -8.09 -6.96
CA THR A 50 -2.53 -7.15 -6.88
C THR A 50 -2.39 -6.65 -5.44
N ILE A 51 -1.17 -6.57 -4.93
CA ILE A 51 -0.87 -6.00 -3.61
C ILE A 51 0.12 -4.86 -3.78
N GLN A 52 -0.25 -3.67 -3.34
CA GLN A 52 0.59 -2.48 -3.31
C GLN A 52 0.86 -2.08 -1.86
N ASN A 53 2.12 -1.88 -1.48
CA ASN A 53 2.50 -1.49 -0.13
C ASN A 53 3.14 -0.11 -0.12
N SER A 54 2.77 0.71 0.86
CA SER A 54 3.28 2.07 0.98
C SER A 54 4.73 2.15 1.44
N TYR A 55 5.30 3.35 1.33
CA TYR A 55 6.46 3.74 2.13
C TYR A 55 6.08 3.85 3.63
N PRO A 56 7.05 3.85 4.56
CA PRO A 56 6.79 4.14 5.96
C PRO A 56 6.44 5.62 6.18
N LYS A 57 5.50 5.88 7.09
CA LYS A 57 5.35 7.19 7.75
C LYS A 57 5.39 7.01 9.26
N GLY A 58 6.13 7.86 9.96
CA GLY A 58 6.32 7.76 11.40
C GLY A 58 7.81 7.87 11.77
N GLY A 59 8.25 7.01 12.69
CA GLY A 59 9.57 7.10 13.34
C GLY A 59 9.57 8.01 14.58
N GLN A 60 8.38 8.34 15.08
CA GLN A 60 8.19 9.16 16.27
C GLN A 60 8.06 8.27 17.51
N ARG A 61 8.37 8.85 18.67
CA ARG A 61 8.19 8.19 19.96
C ARG A 61 6.75 8.31 20.45
N PHE A 62 6.29 7.27 21.13
CA PHE A 62 5.04 7.20 21.86
C PHE A 62 5.36 6.70 23.28
N THR A 63 4.83 7.37 24.29
CA THR A 63 4.97 6.97 25.68
C THR A 63 3.59 6.59 26.21
N THR A 64 3.45 5.33 26.58
CA THR A 64 2.22 4.82 27.21
C THR A 64 1.98 5.48 28.57
N THR A 65 0.74 5.39 29.05
CA THR A 65 0.34 5.90 30.39
C THR A 65 1.14 5.32 31.56
N ASN A 66 1.74 4.13 31.40
CA ASN A 66 2.60 3.52 32.43
C ASN A 66 4.09 3.90 32.30
N GLY A 67 4.44 4.78 31.36
CA GLY A 67 5.79 5.29 31.15
C GLY A 67 6.65 4.47 30.19
N LYS A 68 6.14 3.36 29.61
CA LYS A 68 6.89 2.62 28.60
C LYS A 68 6.90 3.37 27.26
N GLU A 69 8.10 3.56 26.71
CA GLU A 69 8.31 4.21 25.42
C GLU A 69 8.37 3.18 24.28
N PHE A 70 7.91 3.62 23.11
CA PHE A 70 7.99 2.90 21.85
C PHE A 70 8.30 3.87 20.71
N VAL A 71 8.85 3.35 19.62
CA VAL A 71 8.89 4.01 18.32
C VAL A 71 7.87 3.35 17.42
N TYR A 72 7.10 4.12 16.65
CA TYR A 72 6.09 3.57 15.75
C TYR A 72 6.29 3.98 14.30
N VAL A 73 5.84 3.12 13.39
CA VAL A 73 5.78 3.37 11.94
C VAL A 73 4.47 2.83 11.39
N THR A 74 3.79 3.67 10.60
CA THR A 74 2.51 3.36 9.95
C THR A 74 2.73 3.14 8.45
N PHE A 75 2.04 2.14 7.93
CA PHE A 75 1.98 1.78 6.51
C PHE A 75 0.53 1.67 6.07
N TRP A 76 0.30 1.76 4.77
CA TRP A 76 -0.93 1.28 4.14
C TRP A 76 -0.62 0.22 3.09
N THR A 77 -1.59 -0.67 2.87
CA THR A 77 -1.56 -1.65 1.79
C THR A 77 -2.89 -1.60 1.04
N CYS A 78 -2.82 -1.60 -0.29
CA CYS A 78 -3.98 -1.76 -1.17
C CYS A 78 -3.95 -3.17 -1.76
N ILE A 79 -5.04 -3.91 -1.57
CA ILE A 79 -5.24 -5.22 -2.16
C ILE A 79 -6.36 -5.10 -3.18
N THR A 80 -6.04 -5.34 -4.45
CA THR A 80 -6.97 -5.27 -5.56
C THR A 80 -7.36 -6.67 -6.02
N ASN A 81 -8.66 -6.90 -6.12
CA ASN A 81 -9.25 -8.09 -6.71
C ASN A 81 -9.70 -7.78 -8.14
N LYS A 82 -8.89 -8.16 -9.14
CA LYS A 82 -9.23 -8.06 -10.57
C LYS A 82 -9.97 -9.31 -11.09
N SER A 83 -10.31 -10.27 -10.22
CA SER A 83 -11.03 -11.48 -10.59
C SER A 83 -12.55 -11.25 -10.66
N SER A 84 -13.29 -12.25 -11.17
CA SER A 84 -14.75 -12.25 -11.20
C SER A 84 -15.42 -12.75 -9.91
N SER A 85 -14.63 -13.18 -8.94
CA SER A 85 -15.09 -13.85 -7.72
C SER A 85 -14.71 -13.04 -6.49
N ASN A 86 -15.39 -13.28 -5.36
CA ASN A 86 -15.09 -12.59 -4.12
C ASN A 86 -13.73 -13.02 -3.54
N LEU A 87 -12.98 -12.09 -2.98
CA LEU A 87 -11.70 -12.37 -2.34
C LEU A 87 -11.84 -12.24 -0.83
N ALA A 88 -11.75 -13.36 -0.10
CA ALA A 88 -11.76 -13.34 1.35
C ALA A 88 -10.36 -13.05 1.88
N LEU A 89 -10.23 -11.99 2.67
CA LEU A 89 -8.99 -11.57 3.33
C LEU A 89 -9.12 -11.78 4.83
N GLU A 90 -8.16 -12.49 5.41
CA GLU A 90 -8.00 -12.62 6.86
C GLU A 90 -6.56 -12.26 7.25
N VAL A 91 -6.42 -11.38 8.24
CA VAL A 91 -5.15 -11.02 8.88
C VAL A 91 -5.30 -11.18 10.39
N ASP A 92 -4.31 -11.78 11.04
CA ASP A 92 -4.25 -11.98 12.49
C ASP A 92 -2.83 -11.70 12.98
N PHE A 93 -2.66 -10.60 13.72
CA PHE A 93 -1.42 -10.30 14.42
C PHE A 93 -1.56 -10.60 15.91
N SER A 94 -0.64 -11.42 16.41
CA SER A 94 -0.57 -11.76 17.83
C SER A 94 -0.19 -10.55 18.67
N ALA A 95 -0.60 -10.53 19.93
CA ALA A 95 -0.17 -9.51 20.90
C ALA A 95 1.30 -9.71 21.36
N ASN A 96 1.90 -10.86 21.05
CA ASN A 96 3.25 -11.18 21.50
C ASN A 96 4.27 -10.37 20.72
N SER A 97 5.29 -9.89 21.42
CA SER A 97 6.44 -9.30 20.76
C SER A 97 7.31 -10.36 20.10
N PHE A 98 8.08 -9.95 19.10
CA PHE A 98 9.08 -10.79 18.43
C PHE A 98 10.34 -9.97 18.16
N VAL A 99 11.44 -10.66 17.88
CA VAL A 99 12.70 -10.05 17.44
C VAL A 99 12.96 -10.45 16.00
N ILE A 100 13.67 -9.61 15.25
CA ILE A 100 14.13 -9.94 13.90
C ILE A 100 15.65 -10.17 13.92
N PRO A 101 16.20 -11.04 13.06
CA PRO A 101 17.63 -11.37 13.08
C PRO A 101 18.56 -10.16 12.91
N SER A 102 18.13 -9.13 12.16
CA SER A 102 18.92 -7.91 11.96
C SER A 102 18.94 -6.98 13.18
N GLU A 103 17.99 -7.12 14.11
CA GLU A 103 17.82 -6.28 15.30
C GLU A 103 17.47 -7.17 16.51
N PRO A 104 18.40 -8.05 16.97
CA PRO A 104 18.10 -9.13 17.91
C PRO A 104 17.76 -8.67 19.33
N ASN A 105 18.03 -7.40 19.65
CA ASN A 105 17.79 -6.82 20.97
C ASN A 105 16.55 -5.90 21.00
N ILE A 106 15.86 -5.74 19.87
CA ILE A 106 14.71 -4.85 19.74
C ILE A 106 13.45 -5.70 19.65
N ASN A 107 12.49 -5.45 20.53
CA ASN A 107 11.20 -6.11 20.50
C ASN A 107 10.24 -5.35 19.58
N PHE A 108 9.67 -6.05 18.61
CA PHE A 108 8.67 -5.54 17.70
C PHE A 108 7.28 -6.08 18.05
N ASN A 109 6.26 -5.25 17.80
CA ASN A 109 4.86 -5.65 17.79
C ASN A 109 4.20 -5.14 16.51
N LEU A 110 3.22 -5.90 16.01
CA LEU A 110 2.48 -5.58 14.80
C LEU A 110 1.00 -5.39 15.11
N PHE A 111 0.40 -4.41 14.44
CA PHE A 111 -1.02 -4.13 14.56
C PHE A 111 -1.66 -3.87 13.20
N ILE A 112 -2.94 -4.27 13.09
CA ILE A 112 -3.83 -3.93 11.99
C ILE A 112 -5.01 -3.10 12.52
N PRO A 113 -4.93 -1.76 12.45
CA PRO A 113 -6.05 -0.89 12.81
C PRO A 113 -7.27 -1.15 11.92
N ASN A 114 -8.46 -1.16 12.53
CA ASN A 114 -9.74 -1.28 11.81
C ASN A 114 -10.26 0.06 11.27
N SER A 115 -9.48 1.14 11.40
CA SER A 115 -9.82 2.44 10.84
C SER A 115 -9.81 2.40 9.32
N GLU A 116 -10.75 3.10 8.69
CA GLU A 116 -10.83 3.18 7.23
C GLU A 116 -9.62 3.92 6.65
N MET A 117 -8.89 3.26 5.75
CA MET A 117 -7.83 3.88 4.94
C MET A 117 -8.38 4.26 3.57
N ASN A 118 -7.98 5.42 3.05
CA ASN A 118 -8.27 5.85 1.69
C ASN A 118 -7.12 6.68 1.11
N LEU A 119 -7.11 6.88 -0.21
CA LEU A 119 -6.03 7.57 -0.91
C LEU A 119 -5.95 9.08 -0.59
N GLU A 120 -7.05 9.71 -0.14
CA GLU A 120 -7.01 11.13 0.26
C GLU A 120 -6.12 11.33 1.50
N LYS A 121 -6.11 10.32 2.40
CA LYS A 121 -5.27 10.32 3.59
C LYS A 121 -3.80 10.05 3.28
N GLU A 122 -3.45 9.65 2.05
CA GLU A 122 -2.07 9.32 1.66
C GLU A 122 -1.09 10.45 1.98
N LYS A 123 -1.52 11.71 1.82
CA LYS A 123 -0.66 12.89 2.04
C LYS A 123 -0.56 13.30 3.50
N LEU A 124 -1.47 12.83 4.36
CA LEU A 124 -1.53 13.22 5.76
C LEU A 124 -0.39 12.57 6.59
N PRO A 125 0.00 13.19 7.71
CA PRO A 125 0.86 12.56 8.71
C PRO A 125 0.30 11.20 9.14
N ASN A 126 1.16 10.19 9.29
CA ASN A 126 0.77 8.81 9.63
C ASN A 126 -0.38 8.27 8.78
N TYR A 127 -0.49 8.74 7.53
CA TYR A 127 -1.59 8.40 6.63
C TYR A 127 -2.99 8.71 7.20
N GLY A 128 -3.11 9.76 8.02
CA GLY A 128 -4.38 10.18 8.62
C GLY A 128 -4.89 9.25 9.72
N LEU A 129 -4.09 8.28 10.16
CA LEU A 129 -4.39 7.44 11.31
C LEU A 129 -4.08 8.20 12.60
N ASP A 130 -5.06 8.25 13.53
CA ASP A 130 -4.81 8.65 14.90
C ASP A 130 -4.10 7.51 15.66
N ILE A 131 -2.81 7.40 15.39
CA ILE A 131 -1.97 6.31 15.88
C ILE A 131 -1.83 6.31 17.41
N ILE A 132 -1.84 7.49 18.04
CA ILE A 132 -1.63 7.61 19.48
C ILE A 132 -2.85 7.03 20.22
N SER A 133 -4.04 7.50 19.86
CA SER A 133 -5.30 6.97 20.40
C SER A 133 -5.42 5.46 20.16
N PHE A 134 -5.09 5.00 18.94
CA PHE A 134 -5.10 3.58 18.62
C PHE A 134 -4.18 2.75 19.53
N LEU A 135 -2.93 3.18 19.73
CA LEU A 135 -1.95 2.45 20.54
C LEU A 135 -2.34 2.46 22.02
N ASP A 136 -2.79 3.58 22.57
CA ASP A 136 -3.24 3.67 23.96
C ASP A 136 -4.32 2.63 24.29
N GLU A 137 -5.24 2.39 23.35
CA GLU A 137 -6.33 1.43 23.53
C GLU A 137 -5.94 -0.03 23.24
N ASN A 138 -4.97 -0.27 22.35
CA ASN A 138 -4.76 -1.58 21.72
C ASN A 138 -3.38 -2.19 21.90
N ILE A 139 -2.40 -1.49 22.49
CA ILE A 139 -1.00 -1.94 22.52
C ILE A 139 -0.77 -3.33 23.17
N ASN A 140 -1.65 -3.75 24.07
CA ASN A 140 -1.57 -5.06 24.74
C ASN A 140 -2.60 -6.08 24.21
N LYS A 141 -3.22 -5.82 23.05
CA LYS A 141 -4.28 -6.65 22.48
C LYS A 141 -3.85 -7.18 21.11
N PRO A 142 -4.27 -8.40 20.73
CA PRO A 142 -4.11 -8.85 19.35
C PRO A 142 -4.98 -7.99 18.44
N SER A 143 -4.62 -7.92 17.16
CA SER A 143 -5.39 -7.19 16.14
C SER A 143 -5.69 -8.11 14.97
N LYS A 144 -6.91 -7.99 14.45
CA LYS A 144 -7.42 -8.89 13.41
C LYS A 144 -8.25 -8.11 12.41
N LEU A 145 -8.12 -8.49 11.15
CA LEU A 145 -8.96 -8.02 10.06
C LEU A 145 -9.58 -9.22 9.37
N LYS A 146 -10.89 -9.14 9.13
CA LYS A 146 -11.61 -10.07 8.25
C LYS A 146 -12.51 -9.27 7.34
N THR A 147 -12.33 -9.42 6.04
CA THR A 147 -13.14 -8.71 5.05
C THR A 147 -13.29 -9.51 3.77
N VAL A 148 -14.22 -9.07 2.91
CA VAL A 148 -14.40 -9.59 1.56
C VAL A 148 -14.18 -8.43 0.60
N ILE A 149 -13.31 -8.64 -0.39
CA ILE A 149 -13.05 -7.71 -1.48
C ILE A 149 -13.85 -8.19 -2.69
N GLU A 150 -14.86 -7.42 -3.07
CA GLU A 150 -15.75 -7.71 -4.20
C GLU A 150 -14.97 -7.75 -5.53
N PRO A 151 -15.55 -8.34 -6.60
CA PRO A 151 -14.91 -8.45 -7.89
C PRO A 151 -14.64 -7.07 -8.48
N ASN A 152 -13.47 -6.88 -9.10
CA ASN A 152 -13.01 -5.62 -9.68
C ASN A 152 -12.95 -4.45 -8.67
N SER A 153 -12.71 -4.75 -7.40
CA SER A 153 -12.63 -3.77 -6.32
C SER A 153 -11.30 -3.85 -5.58
N SER A 154 -11.02 -2.82 -4.77
CA SER A 154 -9.81 -2.72 -3.95
C SER A 154 -10.17 -2.47 -2.49
N TYR A 155 -9.33 -2.96 -1.60
CA TYR A 155 -9.42 -2.69 -0.17
C TYR A 155 -8.11 -2.10 0.34
N LEU A 156 -8.18 -0.95 0.99
CA LEU A 156 -7.04 -0.31 1.62
C LEU A 156 -7.10 -0.55 3.13
N LEU A 157 -5.96 -0.94 3.70
CA LEU A 157 -5.81 -1.23 5.11
C LEU A 157 -4.53 -0.61 5.67
N TYR A 158 -4.56 -0.27 6.96
CA TYR A 158 -3.36 0.15 7.68
C TYR A 158 -2.60 -1.06 8.21
N SER A 159 -1.29 -0.92 8.35
CA SER A 159 -0.51 -1.73 9.29
C SER A 159 0.42 -0.82 10.09
N VAL A 160 0.66 -1.21 11.34
CA VAL A 160 1.49 -0.44 12.28
C VAL A 160 2.54 -1.39 12.85
N VAL A 161 3.78 -0.94 12.80
CA VAL A 161 4.91 -1.58 13.48
C VAL A 161 5.30 -0.68 14.64
N ILE A 162 5.44 -1.25 15.84
CA ILE A 162 6.10 -0.57 16.95
C ILE A 162 7.32 -1.36 17.41
N SER A 163 8.29 -0.65 17.97
CA SER A 163 9.46 -1.22 18.61
C SER A 163 9.74 -0.53 19.94
N ASP A 164 10.32 -1.22 20.91
CA ASP A 164 10.74 -0.63 22.19
C ASP A 164 11.94 0.33 22.04
N GLU A 165 12.75 0.16 21.00
CA GLU A 165 13.84 1.05 20.65
C GLU A 165 13.77 1.50 19.17
N GLY A 166 14.54 2.53 18.82
CA GLY A 166 14.73 2.92 17.43
C GLY A 166 15.63 1.94 16.69
N VAL A 167 15.32 1.64 15.43
CA VAL A 167 16.14 0.76 14.59
C VAL A 167 17.20 1.53 13.81
N ASN A 168 18.25 0.82 13.37
CA ASN A 168 19.25 1.42 12.50
C ASN A 168 18.77 1.39 11.04
N GLY A 169 18.36 2.55 10.53
CA GLY A 169 17.95 2.71 9.14
C GLY A 169 16.44 2.70 8.95
N THR A 170 16.00 2.39 7.73
CA THR A 170 14.59 2.52 7.35
C THR A 170 13.85 1.20 7.52
N ILE A 171 12.77 1.18 8.31
CA ILE A 171 11.83 0.07 8.27
C ILE A 171 11.09 0.05 6.93
N ARG A 172 11.17 -1.08 6.23
CA ARG A 172 10.34 -1.43 5.09
C ARG A 172 9.44 -2.57 5.49
N ALA A 173 8.14 -2.41 5.24
CA ALA A 173 7.18 -3.44 5.48
C ALA A 173 6.11 -3.50 4.40
N GLY A 174 5.44 -4.63 4.30
CA GLY A 174 4.39 -4.84 3.32
C GLY A 174 3.90 -6.28 3.32
N PHE A 175 2.75 -6.48 2.71
CA PHE A 175 2.19 -7.80 2.49
C PHE A 175 2.64 -8.39 1.16
N GLU A 176 2.81 -9.71 1.14
CA GLU A 176 3.09 -10.55 -0.02
C GLU A 176 2.26 -11.83 0.10
N LEU A 177 1.98 -12.48 -1.03
CA LEU A 177 1.36 -13.80 -1.07
C LEU A 177 2.39 -14.86 -1.41
N GLN A 178 2.38 -15.92 -0.62
CA GLN A 178 3.08 -17.16 -0.91
C GLN A 178 2.05 -18.29 -0.92
N GLN A 179 1.67 -18.75 -2.11
CA GLN A 179 0.49 -19.61 -2.27
C GLN A 179 -0.77 -18.91 -1.70
N ASP A 180 -1.58 -19.56 -0.87
CA ASP A 180 -2.74 -18.93 -0.22
C ASP A 180 -2.40 -18.25 1.11
N GLU A 181 -1.14 -18.33 1.56
CA GLU A 181 -0.68 -17.66 2.78
C GLU A 181 -0.37 -16.19 2.52
N LEU A 182 -0.83 -15.36 3.46
CA LEU A 182 -0.50 -13.94 3.50
C LEU A 182 0.68 -13.73 4.42
N ILE A 183 1.77 -13.20 3.85
CA ILE A 183 3.03 -12.96 4.55
C ILE A 183 3.19 -11.45 4.74
N TYR A 184 3.43 -11.02 5.98
CA TYR A 184 3.90 -9.67 6.26
C TYR A 184 5.43 -9.68 6.35
N LYS A 185 6.09 -8.91 5.49
CA LYS A 185 7.55 -8.74 5.53
C LYS A 185 7.91 -7.50 6.33
N LEU A 186 8.93 -7.63 7.17
CA LEU A 186 9.56 -6.54 7.91
C LEU A 186 11.08 -6.61 7.72
N ASN A 187 11.67 -5.71 6.91
CA ASN A 187 13.11 -5.72 6.60
C ASN A 187 13.66 -7.12 6.20
N ASN A 188 12.90 -7.88 5.41
CA ASN A 188 13.16 -9.28 4.98
C ASN A 188 12.84 -10.38 6.00
N TYR A 189 12.40 -10.05 7.21
CA TYR A 189 11.83 -11.05 8.11
C TYR A 189 10.39 -11.35 7.69
N GLU A 190 10.06 -12.63 7.50
CA GLU A 190 8.75 -13.08 7.02
C GLU A 190 7.88 -13.53 8.20
N ILE A 191 6.64 -13.04 8.23
CA ILE A 191 5.66 -13.36 9.26
C ILE A 191 4.40 -13.85 8.56
N ASN A 192 4.07 -15.14 8.71
CA ASN A 192 2.76 -15.63 8.28
C ASN A 192 1.69 -15.00 9.19
N CYS A 193 0.81 -14.21 8.58
CA CYS A 193 -0.14 -13.38 9.30
C CYS A 193 -1.58 -13.62 8.86
N GLY A 194 -1.85 -14.63 8.03
CA GLY A 194 -3.20 -14.92 7.57
C GLY A 194 -3.23 -15.50 6.17
N LYS A 195 -4.31 -15.21 5.45
CA LYS A 195 -4.57 -15.82 4.15
C LYS A 195 -5.46 -14.96 3.26
N ILE A 196 -5.34 -15.21 1.97
CA ILE A 196 -6.21 -14.65 0.95
C ILE A 196 -6.75 -15.80 0.10
N VAL A 197 -8.07 -15.89 0.00
CA VAL A 197 -8.73 -17.01 -0.69
C VAL A 197 -9.82 -16.49 -1.62
N ILE A 198 -9.80 -16.93 -2.88
CA ILE A 198 -10.89 -16.69 -3.84
C ILE A 198 -12.09 -17.57 -3.45
N LYS A 199 -13.24 -16.95 -3.20
CA LYS A 199 -14.53 -17.59 -2.94
C LYS A 199 -15.23 -17.83 -4.27
N ASN A 200 -15.25 -19.09 -4.70
CA ASN A 200 -16.02 -19.57 -5.85
C ASN A 200 -17.51 -19.68 -5.54
#